data_AF-A0AB39SB96-F1
#
_entry.id   AF-A0AB39SB96-F1
#
_cell.length_a   1.000
_cell.length_b   1.000
_cell.length_c   1.000
_cell.angle_alpha   90.00
_cell.angle_beta   90.00
_cell.angle_gamma   90.00
#
_symmetry.space_group_name_H-M   'P 1'
#
loop_
_entity.id
_entity.type
_entity.pdbx_description
1 polymer ?
#
loop_
_entity_poly.entity_id
_entity_poly.type
_entity_poly.pdbx_seq_one_letter_code
_entity_poly.pdbx_strand_id
1 'polypeptide(L)'
;MTATQPVFKADAADTADASELAFTAADVRDLIQRIEADGGADTAEITQFEAYAHSLEGKAAAKPRQGFGWSTIVRKLVVAGFRHGGVWMGKVLKHVSPKAGRYASRYGNKIADAIEAVENWGEHALTLALVRAGLPYDVALDLAKAIILIAA
;
A
#
# COMPACT_ATOMS: atom_id res chain seq x y z
N MET A 1 15.83 10.12 47.61
CA MET A 1 15.66 10.77 46.31
C MET A 1 16.02 9.75 45.25
N THR A 2 15.03 9.04 44.69
CA THR A 2 15.27 8.06 43.63
C THR A 2 14.23 8.31 42.56
N ALA A 3 14.67 8.91 41.45
CA ALA A 3 13.82 9.27 40.33
C ALA A 3 13.39 8.00 39.59
N THR A 4 12.08 7.74 39.59
CA THR A 4 11.42 6.74 38.77
C THR A 4 11.51 7.17 37.30
N GLN A 5 12.14 6.34 36.48
CA GLN A 5 12.12 6.47 35.02
C GLN A 5 10.70 6.20 34.50
N PRO A 6 10.18 6.98 33.53
CA PRO A 6 8.96 6.59 32.83
C PRO A 6 9.27 5.44 31.86
N VAL A 7 8.65 4.29 32.12
CA VAL A 7 8.57 3.17 31.19
C VAL A 7 7.78 3.65 29.98
N PHE A 8 8.46 3.85 28.84
CA PHE A 8 7.81 3.97 27.54
C PHE A 8 7.03 2.68 27.29
N LYS A 9 5.73 2.73 27.57
CA LYS A 9 4.76 1.74 27.12
C LYS A 9 4.70 1.90 25.61
N ALA A 10 5.43 1.04 24.88
CA ALA A 10 5.29 0.93 23.44
C ALA A 10 3.81 0.62 23.15
N ASP A 11 3.14 1.59 22.55
CA ASP A 11 1.72 1.57 22.30
C ASP A 11 1.44 0.49 21.24
N ALA A 12 0.77 -0.57 21.66
CA ALA A 12 0.39 -1.68 20.80
C ALA A 12 -0.69 -1.30 19.76
N ALA A 13 -1.17 -0.05 19.74
CA ALA A 13 -2.13 0.42 18.76
C ALA A 13 -1.50 0.74 17.39
N ASP A 14 -0.23 1.16 17.35
CA ASP A 14 0.42 1.58 16.09
C ASP A 14 0.75 0.38 15.16
N THR A 15 0.86 -0.83 15.72
CA THR A 15 1.22 -2.05 14.97
C THR A 15 0.02 -2.80 14.40
N ALA A 16 -1.19 -2.54 14.92
CA ALA A 16 -2.43 -3.16 14.44
C ALA A 16 -2.89 -2.53 13.12
N ASP A 17 -2.87 -1.20 13.02
CA ASP A 17 -3.26 -0.44 11.83
C ASP A 17 -2.43 -0.80 10.58
N ALA A 18 -1.10 -0.94 10.73
CA ALA A 18 -0.23 -1.31 9.60
C ALA A 18 -0.49 -2.73 9.09
N SER A 19 -0.88 -3.65 9.97
CA SER A 19 -1.18 -5.05 9.60
C SER A 19 -2.51 -5.18 8.86
N GLU A 20 -3.48 -4.31 9.14
CA GLU A 20 -4.76 -4.26 8.42
C GLU A 20 -4.63 -3.62 7.03
N LEU A 21 -3.65 -2.72 6.88
CA LEU A 21 -3.30 -2.05 5.62
C LEU A 21 -2.38 -2.88 4.72
N ALA A 22 -1.61 -3.79 5.30
CA ALA A 22 -0.74 -4.69 4.56
C ALA A 22 -1.55 -5.55 3.58
N PHE A 23 -0.97 -5.81 2.39
CA PHE A 23 -1.56 -6.74 1.44
C PHE A 23 -1.65 -8.14 2.05
N THR A 24 -2.86 -8.71 2.09
CA THR A 24 -3.07 -10.12 2.38
C THR A 24 -3.07 -10.95 1.09
N ALA A 25 -2.92 -12.27 1.19
CA ALA A 25 -2.99 -13.14 0.02
C ALA A 25 -4.35 -13.04 -0.71
N ALA A 26 -5.43 -12.86 0.03
CA ALA A 26 -6.77 -12.65 -0.54
C ALA A 26 -6.86 -11.33 -1.32
N ASP A 27 -6.26 -10.26 -0.80
CA ASP A 27 -6.21 -8.96 -1.48
C ASP A 27 -5.44 -9.05 -2.81
N VAL A 28 -4.30 -9.75 -2.81
CA VAL A 28 -3.48 -9.92 -4.01
C VAL A 28 -4.21 -10.75 -5.06
N ARG A 29 -4.93 -11.80 -4.65
CA ARG A 29 -5.77 -12.61 -5.56
C ARG A 29 -6.95 -11.84 -6.14
N ASP A 30 -7.65 -11.04 -5.34
CA ASP A 30 -8.71 -10.13 -5.83
C ASP A 30 -8.15 -9.18 -6.88
N LEU A 31 -6.96 -8.62 -6.62
CA LEU A 31 -6.31 -7.71 -7.56
C LEU A 31 -5.92 -8.40 -8.87
N ILE A 32 -5.33 -9.61 -8.81
CA ILE A 32 -5.02 -10.41 -10.00
C ILE A 32 -6.28 -10.63 -10.85
N GLN A 33 -7.39 -11.04 -10.23
CA GLN A 33 -8.64 -11.28 -10.95
C GLN A 33 -9.17 -10.00 -11.64
N ARG A 34 -9.03 -8.84 -11.01
CA ARG A 34 -9.41 -7.55 -11.61
C ARG A 34 -8.53 -7.17 -12.78
N ILE A 35 -7.22 -7.34 -12.64
CA ILE A 35 -6.26 -7.09 -13.71
C ILE A 35 -6.54 -7.99 -14.92
N GLU A 36 -6.82 -9.27 -14.67
CA GLU A 36 -7.20 -10.23 -15.71
C GLU A 36 -8.52 -9.85 -16.39
N ALA A 37 -9.51 -9.38 -15.61
CA ALA A 37 -10.80 -8.93 -16.12
C ALA A 37 -10.70 -7.66 -16.99
N ASP A 38 -9.77 -6.75 -16.67
CA ASP A 38 -9.44 -5.58 -17.49
C ASP A 38 -8.59 -5.93 -18.73
N GLY A 39 -8.18 -7.19 -18.89
CA GLY A 39 -7.34 -7.68 -20.00
C GLY A 39 -5.91 -7.15 -19.95
N GLY A 40 -5.43 -6.74 -18.77
CA GLY A 40 -4.40 -5.70 -18.64
C GLY A 40 -3.02 -6.11 -18.11
N ALA A 41 -2.72 -7.38 -17.83
CA ALA A 41 -1.37 -7.75 -17.40
C ALA A 41 -0.71 -8.87 -18.19
N ASP A 42 0.59 -8.71 -18.36
CA ASP A 42 1.51 -9.76 -18.75
C ASP A 42 1.41 -10.94 -17.77
N THR A 43 1.32 -12.16 -18.32
CA THR A 43 1.27 -13.42 -17.56
C THR A 43 2.43 -13.53 -16.56
N ALA A 44 3.58 -12.95 -16.88
CA ALA A 44 4.74 -12.91 -15.99
C ALA A 44 4.49 -12.06 -14.73
N GLU A 45 3.75 -10.96 -14.84
CA GLU A 45 3.43 -10.10 -13.70
C GLU A 45 2.38 -10.74 -12.79
N ILE A 46 1.34 -11.35 -13.38
CA ILE A 46 0.35 -12.14 -12.62
C ILE A 46 1.06 -13.26 -11.83
N THR A 47 1.98 -13.99 -12.47
CA THR A 47 2.77 -15.04 -11.80
C THR A 47 3.58 -14.50 -10.62
N GLN A 48 4.15 -13.29 -10.73
CA GLN A 48 4.86 -12.64 -9.62
C GLN A 48 3.93 -12.28 -8.45
N PHE A 49 2.72 -11.80 -8.76
CA PHE A 49 1.71 -11.51 -7.74
C PHE A 49 1.21 -12.78 -7.05
N GLU A 50 0.97 -13.86 -7.80
CA GLU A 50 0.61 -15.16 -7.21
C GLU A 50 1.69 -15.71 -6.29
N ALA A 51 2.96 -15.65 -6.72
CA ALA A 51 4.09 -16.07 -5.90
C ALA A 51 4.21 -15.25 -4.60
N TYR A 52 3.89 -13.95 -4.67
CA TYR A 52 3.82 -13.10 -3.48
C TYR A 52 2.64 -13.47 -2.57
N ALA A 53 1.45 -13.71 -3.13
CA ALA A 53 0.29 -14.16 -2.36
C ALA A 53 0.58 -15.47 -1.62
N HIS A 54 1.21 -16.44 -2.29
CA HIS A 54 1.60 -17.71 -1.69
C HIS A 54 2.66 -17.52 -0.59
N SER A 55 3.59 -16.57 -0.76
CA SER A 55 4.56 -16.18 0.27
C SER A 55 3.89 -15.57 1.50
N LEU A 56 2.81 -14.79 1.33
CA LEU A 56 2.02 -14.25 2.43
C LEU A 56 1.26 -15.35 3.20
N GLU A 57 0.72 -16.35 2.51
CA GLU A 57 0.08 -17.51 3.16
C GLU A 57 1.11 -18.35 3.93
N GLY A 58 2.28 -18.58 3.35
CA GLY A 58 3.39 -19.28 4.01
C GLY A 58 3.99 -18.51 5.21
N LYS A 59 3.92 -17.17 5.19
CA LYS A 59 4.40 -16.30 6.28
C LYS A 59 3.49 -16.24 7.51
N ALA A 60 2.28 -16.81 7.47
CA ALA A 60 1.47 -17.00 8.69
C ALA A 60 2.23 -17.82 9.77
N ALA A 61 3.32 -18.51 9.41
CA ALA A 61 4.19 -19.25 10.34
C ALA A 61 5.60 -18.64 10.56
N ALA A 62 6.04 -17.61 9.81
CA ALA A 62 7.38 -17.07 9.97
C ALA A 62 7.49 -15.61 9.53
N LYS A 63 7.93 -14.76 10.48
CA LYS A 63 8.27 -13.33 10.36
C LYS A 63 8.80 -12.98 8.96
N PRO A 64 8.28 -11.93 8.29
CA PRO A 64 8.66 -11.61 6.92
C PRO A 64 10.17 -11.40 6.83
N ARG A 65 10.89 -12.35 6.25
CA ARG A 65 12.26 -12.13 5.79
C ARG A 65 12.18 -11.08 4.70
N GLN A 66 12.61 -9.88 5.06
CA GLN A 66 12.82 -8.71 4.22
C GLN A 66 13.91 -9.06 3.18
N GLY A 67 13.51 -9.83 2.18
CA GLY A 67 14.35 -10.26 1.07
C GLY A 67 14.30 -9.24 -0.04
N PHE A 68 15.47 -8.68 -0.35
CA PHE A 68 15.78 -7.79 -1.46
C PHE A 68 15.05 -8.21 -2.76
N GLY A 69 13.95 -7.53 -3.11
CA GLY A 69 13.11 -7.85 -4.29
C GLY A 69 11.60 -7.78 -4.03
N TRP A 70 11.15 -8.05 -2.80
CA TRP A 70 9.72 -7.95 -2.46
C TRP A 70 9.21 -6.51 -2.47
N SER A 71 10.06 -5.54 -2.18
CA SER A 71 9.72 -4.11 -2.22
C SER A 71 9.25 -3.68 -3.62
N THR A 72 9.83 -4.23 -4.68
CA THR A 72 9.43 -3.95 -6.06
C THR A 72 8.06 -4.54 -6.37
N ILE A 73 7.76 -5.74 -5.86
CA ILE A 73 6.45 -6.39 -6.04
C ILE A 73 5.36 -5.63 -5.27
N VAL A 74 5.61 -5.23 -4.02
CA VAL A 74 4.66 -4.42 -3.25
C VAL A 74 4.36 -3.10 -3.96
N ARG A 75 5.37 -2.45 -4.55
CA ARG A 75 5.18 -1.22 -5.33
C ARG A 75 4.26 -1.45 -6.53
N LYS A 76 4.49 -2.51 -7.30
CA LYS A 76 3.63 -2.91 -8.41
C LYS A 76 2.20 -3.20 -7.95
N LEU A 77 2.03 -3.89 -6.82
CA LEU A 77 0.72 -4.17 -6.23
C LEU A 77 -0.01 -2.90 -5.79
N VAL A 78 0.70 -1.94 -5.19
CA VAL A 78 0.14 -0.62 -4.86
C VAL A 78 -0.34 0.07 -6.13
N VAL A 79 0.53 0.23 -7.14
CA VAL A 79 0.19 0.89 -8.41
C VAL A 79 -1.00 0.20 -9.09
N ALA A 80 -0.97 -1.12 -9.20
CA ALA A 80 -2.07 -1.89 -9.77
C ALA A 80 -3.36 -1.77 -8.93
N GLY A 81 -3.26 -1.75 -7.59
CA GLY A 81 -4.39 -1.52 -6.69
C GLY A 81 -5.03 -0.15 -6.85
N PHE A 82 -4.24 0.88 -7.16
CA PHE A 82 -4.75 2.21 -7.51
C PHE A 82 -5.36 2.26 -8.93
N ARG A 83 -4.81 1.50 -9.89
CA ARG A 83 -5.24 1.50 -11.30
C ARG A 83 -6.52 0.67 -11.53
N HIS A 84 -6.59 -0.54 -10.97
CA HIS A 84 -7.72 -1.48 -11.14
C HIS A 84 -8.71 -1.43 -9.97
N GLY A 85 -8.35 -0.76 -8.87
CA GLY A 85 -9.10 -0.84 -7.62
C GLY A 85 -9.03 -2.25 -7.01
N GLY A 86 -9.71 -2.43 -5.88
CA GLY A 86 -9.70 -3.73 -5.19
C GLY A 86 -10.25 -3.67 -3.78
N VAL A 87 -10.46 -4.84 -3.19
CA VAL A 87 -10.82 -4.97 -1.77
C VAL A 87 -9.79 -4.27 -0.88
N TRP A 88 -8.51 -4.40 -1.22
CA TRP A 88 -7.41 -3.72 -0.53
C TRP A 88 -7.51 -2.21 -0.57
N MET A 89 -7.81 -1.64 -1.74
CA MET A 89 -8.04 -0.22 -1.87
C MET A 89 -9.15 0.21 -0.92
N GLY A 90 -10.25 -0.56 -0.84
CA GLY A 90 -11.30 -0.33 0.16
C GLY A 90 -10.83 -0.33 1.62
N LYS A 91 -9.80 -1.09 1.99
CA LYS A 91 -9.17 -1.06 3.32
C LYS A 91 -8.36 0.22 3.52
N VAL A 92 -7.51 0.57 2.55
CA VAL A 92 -6.73 1.82 2.57
C VAL A 92 -7.67 3.03 2.73
N LEU A 93 -8.75 3.06 1.94
CA LEU A 93 -9.75 4.13 1.96
C LEU A 93 -10.55 4.22 3.27
N LYS A 94 -10.58 3.16 4.09
CA LYS A 94 -11.19 3.18 5.42
C LYS A 94 -10.28 3.80 6.48
N HIS A 95 -8.96 3.67 6.33
CA HIS A 95 -7.98 4.28 7.24
C HIS A 95 -7.59 5.70 6.83
N VAL A 96 -7.71 6.07 5.56
CA VAL A 96 -7.55 7.46 5.15
C VAL A 96 -8.84 8.26 5.32
N SER A 97 -8.72 9.58 5.36
CA SER A 97 -9.88 10.46 5.46
C SER A 97 -10.90 10.16 4.34
N PRO A 98 -12.23 10.25 4.60
CA PRO A 98 -13.26 9.96 3.58
C PRO A 98 -13.12 10.85 2.34
N LYS A 99 -12.49 12.02 2.48
CA LYS A 99 -12.10 12.89 1.37
C LYS A 99 -11.00 12.23 0.53
N ALA A 100 -9.91 11.77 1.14
CA ALA A 100 -8.86 11.02 0.46
C ALA A 100 -9.41 9.74 -0.20
N GLY A 101 -10.30 9.03 0.51
CA GLY A 101 -11.12 7.93 0.01
C GLY A 101 -11.74 8.20 -1.37
N ARG A 102 -12.56 9.25 -1.45
CA ARG A 102 -13.24 9.65 -2.69
C ARG A 102 -12.28 10.06 -3.79
N TYR A 103 -11.19 10.75 -3.46
CA TYR A 103 -10.19 11.17 -4.45
C TYR A 103 -9.47 9.95 -5.01
N ALA A 104 -9.08 9.00 -4.18
CA ALA A 104 -8.43 7.78 -4.62
C ALA A 104 -9.34 6.89 -5.49
N SER A 105 -10.63 6.77 -5.15
CA SER A 105 -11.58 6.07 -6.02
C SER A 105 -11.82 6.78 -7.36
N ARG A 106 -11.75 8.12 -7.40
CA ARG A 106 -12.06 8.92 -8.61
C ARG A 106 -10.85 9.16 -9.51
N TYR A 107 -9.66 9.20 -8.93
CA TYR A 107 -8.40 9.52 -9.62
C TYR A 107 -7.37 8.41 -9.48
N GLY A 108 -7.80 7.17 -9.20
CA GLY A 108 -6.94 6.01 -9.01
C GLY A 108 -5.86 5.85 -10.08
N ASN A 109 -6.24 5.97 -11.36
CA ASN A 109 -5.29 5.92 -12.48
C ASN A 109 -4.21 7.01 -12.41
N LYS A 110 -4.59 8.26 -12.13
CA LYS A 110 -3.62 9.36 -12.01
C LYS A 110 -2.69 9.19 -10.82
N ILE A 111 -3.22 8.63 -9.73
CA ILE A 111 -2.45 8.33 -8.53
C ILE A 111 -1.46 7.21 -8.83
N ALA A 112 -1.89 6.15 -9.52
CA ALA A 112 -1.03 5.08 -9.98
C ALA A 112 0.11 5.62 -10.85
N ASP A 113 -0.21 6.46 -11.85
CA ASP A 113 0.78 7.08 -12.72
C ASP A 113 1.76 7.98 -11.94
N ALA A 114 1.27 8.74 -10.97
CA ALA A 114 2.10 9.60 -10.12
C ALA A 114 3.04 8.80 -9.22
N ILE A 115 2.57 7.69 -8.66
CA ILE A 115 3.37 6.77 -7.84
C ILE A 115 4.43 6.07 -8.69
N GLU A 116 4.06 5.63 -9.90
CA GLU A 116 4.96 4.98 -10.86
C GLU A 116 6.06 5.94 -11.35
N ALA A 117 5.75 7.22 -11.51
CA ALA A 117 6.71 8.25 -11.87
C ALA A 117 7.74 8.59 -10.76
N VAL A 118 7.49 8.17 -9.52
CA VAL A 118 8.38 8.44 -8.39
C VAL A 118 9.39 7.31 -8.22
N GLU A 119 10.65 7.59 -8.57
CA GLU A 119 11.75 6.64 -8.37
C GLU A 119 12.02 6.39 -6.88
N ASN A 120 12.04 7.46 -6.07
CA ASN A 120 12.29 7.38 -4.63
C ASN A 120 11.00 7.52 -3.81
N TRP A 121 10.50 6.41 -3.26
CA TRP A 121 9.29 6.40 -2.44
C TRP A 121 9.62 6.88 -1.03
N GLY A 122 9.58 8.19 -0.85
CA GLY A 122 9.56 8.86 0.46
C GLY A 122 8.26 9.64 0.63
N GLU A 123 7.87 9.91 1.87
CA GLU A 123 6.57 10.53 2.20
C GLU A 123 6.40 11.85 1.45
N HIS A 124 7.46 12.65 1.51
CA HIS A 124 7.51 13.94 0.84
C HIS A 124 7.47 13.81 -0.69
N ALA A 125 8.21 12.86 -1.26
CA ALA A 125 8.27 12.66 -2.71
C ALA A 125 6.94 12.19 -3.30
N LEU A 126 6.29 11.22 -2.64
CA LEU A 126 4.96 10.74 -3.02
C LEU A 126 3.92 11.84 -2.85
N THR A 127 3.94 12.59 -1.74
CA THR A 127 3.02 13.72 -1.53
C THR A 127 3.15 14.75 -2.66
N LEU A 128 4.38 15.15 -3.00
CA LEU A 128 4.64 16.09 -4.10
C LEU A 128 4.13 15.56 -5.45
N ALA A 129 4.35 14.28 -5.76
CA ALA A 129 3.87 13.69 -7.00
C ALA A 129 2.34 13.66 -7.08
N LEU A 130 1.66 13.30 -5.99
CA LEU A 130 0.21 13.30 -5.90
C LEU A 130 -0.38 14.72 -6.01
N VAL A 131 0.27 15.72 -5.40
CA VAL A 131 -0.12 17.12 -5.57
C VAL A 131 0.05 17.56 -7.03
N ARG A 132 1.16 17.16 -7.68
CA ARG A 132 1.40 17.43 -9.10
C ARG A 132 0.36 16.76 -10.00
N ALA A 133 -0.19 15.62 -9.59
CA ALA A 133 -1.29 14.93 -10.27
C ALA A 133 -2.66 15.62 -10.08
N GLY A 134 -2.72 16.67 -9.25
CA GLY A 134 -3.91 17.50 -9.01
C GLY A 134 -4.67 17.18 -7.73
N LEU A 135 -4.08 16.39 -6.81
CA LEU A 135 -4.68 16.14 -5.51
C LEU A 135 -4.39 17.31 -4.55
N PRO A 136 -5.34 17.70 -3.68
CA PRO A 136 -5.05 18.67 -2.64
C PRO A 136 -4.02 18.13 -1.65
N TYR A 137 -3.15 19.02 -1.13
CA TYR A 137 -2.01 18.66 -0.29
C TYR A 137 -2.38 17.74 0.89
N ASP A 138 -3.43 18.07 1.63
CA ASP A 138 -3.85 17.28 2.79
C ASP A 138 -4.22 15.83 2.41
N VAL A 139 -4.90 15.65 1.27
CA VAL A 139 -5.27 14.33 0.75
C VAL A 139 -4.05 13.57 0.23
N ALA A 140 -3.16 14.26 -0.48
CA ALA A 140 -1.92 13.69 -0.97
C ALA A 140 -1.03 13.18 0.17
N LEU A 141 -0.95 13.94 1.27
CA LEU A 141 -0.19 13.58 2.45
C LEU A 141 -0.77 12.35 3.15
N ASP A 142 -2.09 12.30 3.36
CA ASP A 142 -2.78 11.14 3.95
C ASP A 142 -2.53 9.87 3.12
N LEU A 143 -2.67 9.96 1.79
CA LEU A 143 -2.43 8.83 0.88
C LEU A 143 -0.96 8.40 0.88
N ALA A 144 -0.02 9.34 0.83
CA ALA A 144 1.41 9.04 0.84
C ALA A 144 1.83 8.30 2.12
N LYS A 145 1.32 8.72 3.28
CA LYS A 145 1.56 8.05 4.56
C LYS A 145 1.02 6.63 4.57
N ALA A 146 -0.23 6.44 4.14
CA ALA A 146 -0.84 5.12 4.05
C ALA A 146 -0.06 4.19 3.11
N ILE A 147 0.40 4.69 1.96
CA ILE A 147 1.21 3.92 1.00
C ILE A 147 2.54 3.50 1.62
N ILE A 148 3.22 4.41 2.34
CA ILE A 148 4.52 4.10 2.96
C ILE A 148 4.39 3.11 4.09
N LEU A 149 3.34 3.20 4.91
CA LEU A 149 3.06 2.20 5.95
C LEU A 149 2.94 0.78 5.37
N ILE A 150 2.56 0.65 4.10
CA ILE A 150 2.39 -0.62 3.40
C ILE A 150 3.67 -1.04 2.66
N ALA A 151 4.44 -0.06 2.18
CA ALA A 151 5.68 -0.28 1.43
C ALA A 151 6.95 -0.38 2.30
N ALA A 152 6.86 -0.03 3.59
CA ALA A 152 7.95 -0.08 4.59
C ALA A 152 8.25 -1.50 5.07
#